data_AF-A0A3N1W6P6-F1
#
_entry.id   AF-A0A3N1W6P6-F1
#
_cell.length_a   1.000
_cell.length_b   1.000
_cell.length_c   1.000
_cell.angle_alpha   90.00
_cell.angle_beta   90.00
_cell.angle_gamma   90.00
#
_symmetry.space_group_name_H-M   'P 1'
#
loop_
_entity.id
_entity.type
_entity.pdbx_description
1 polymer ?
#
loop_
_entity_poly.entity_id
_entity_poly.type
_entity_poly.pdbx_seq_one_letter_code
_entity_poly.pdbx_strand_id
1 'polypeptide(L)'
;MKVRTPADFGIVIRSVRSAQGINQQHLAEICGTTQSAISRLEKTGVCHIDTLLRACQALHLQLEIFPQSARLSEKSVSPDL
;
A
#
# COMPACT_ATOMS: atom_id res chain seq x y z
N MET A 1 -4.80 0.09 9.29
CA MET A 1 -5.11 -1.32 8.92
C MET A 1 -3.81 -2.10 8.87
N LYS A 2 -3.77 -3.38 9.26
CA LYS A 2 -2.58 -4.23 9.06
C LYS A 2 -2.66 -4.89 7.68
N VAL A 3 -1.67 -4.67 6.84
CA VAL A 3 -1.52 -5.32 5.53
C VAL A 3 -0.76 -6.64 5.72
N ARG A 4 -1.30 -7.74 5.21
CA ARG A 4 -0.70 -9.09 5.29
C ARG A 4 -0.53 -9.75 3.93
N THR A 5 -1.35 -9.35 2.96
CA THR A 5 -1.36 -9.87 1.59
C THR A 5 -1.42 -8.71 0.61
N PRO A 6 -1.01 -8.89 -0.66
CA PRO A 6 -1.17 -7.86 -1.68
C PRO A 6 -2.62 -7.36 -1.77
N ALA A 7 -3.60 -8.26 -1.69
CA ALA A 7 -5.02 -7.92 -1.81
C ALA A 7 -5.47 -6.87 -0.77
N ASP A 8 -4.85 -6.83 0.40
CA ASP A 8 -5.15 -5.81 1.41
C ASP A 8 -4.82 -4.40 0.90
N PHE A 9 -3.75 -4.22 0.11
CA PHE A 9 -3.48 -2.93 -0.54
C PHE A 9 -4.61 -2.56 -1.51
N GLY A 10 -5.07 -3.51 -2.34
CA GLY A 10 -6.15 -3.27 -3.29
C GLY A 10 -7.45 -2.79 -2.61
N ILE A 11 -7.78 -3.41 -1.48
CA ILE A 11 -8.94 -3.02 -0.65
C ILE A 11 -8.78 -1.58 -0.12
N VAL A 12 -7.61 -1.25 0.45
CA VAL A 12 -7.34 0.09 1.00
C VAL A 12 -7.43 1.15 -0.11
N ILE A 13 -6.72 0.94 -1.23
CA ILE A 13 -6.70 1.88 -2.35
C ILE A 13 -8.11 2.10 -2.91
N ARG A 14 -8.87 1.02 -3.17
CA ARG A 14 -10.25 1.11 -3.66
C ARG A 14 -11.15 1.89 -2.70
N SER A 15 -11.05 1.60 -1.40
CA SER A 15 -11.87 2.22 -0.37
C SER A 15 -11.63 3.72 -0.32
N VAL A 16 -10.37 4.15 -0.23
CA VAL A 16 -10.00 5.57 -0.13
C VAL A 16 -10.31 6.31 -1.43
N ARG A 17 -9.98 5.74 -2.59
CA ARG A 17 -10.37 6.31 -3.90
C ARG A 17 -11.88 6.56 -3.98
N SER A 18 -12.68 5.58 -3.58
CA SER A 18 -14.15 5.69 -3.67
C SER A 18 -14.70 6.72 -2.69
N ALA A 19 -14.11 6.85 -1.50
CA ALA A 19 -14.46 7.88 -0.53
C ALA A 19 -14.14 9.30 -1.04
N GLN A 20 -13.14 9.45 -1.89
CA GLN A 20 -12.80 10.72 -2.56
C GLN A 20 -13.66 10.99 -3.81
N GLY A 21 -14.57 10.09 -4.20
CA GLY A 21 -15.48 10.29 -5.32
C GLY A 21 -14.85 10.22 -6.72
N ILE A 22 -13.56 9.88 -6.84
CA ILE A 22 -12.87 9.76 -8.13
C ILE A 22 -12.99 8.34 -8.67
N ASN A 23 -13.06 8.18 -9.99
CA ASN A 23 -13.10 6.86 -10.64
C ASN A 23 -11.67 6.31 -10.88
N GLN A 24 -11.58 5.06 -11.34
CA GLN A 24 -10.28 4.39 -11.56
C GLN A 24 -9.45 5.05 -12.68
N GLN A 25 -10.10 5.60 -13.71
CA GLN A 25 -9.41 6.30 -14.80
C GLN A 25 -8.76 7.58 -14.30
N HIS A 26 -9.45 8.35 -13.47
CA HIS A 26 -8.91 9.55 -12.86
C HIS A 26 -7.71 9.26 -11.95
N LEU A 27 -7.79 8.20 -11.13
CA LEU A 27 -6.63 7.77 -10.33
C LEU A 27 -5.47 7.32 -11.23
N ALA A 28 -5.75 6.64 -12.34
CA ALA A 28 -4.71 6.20 -13.28
C ALA A 28 -3.96 7.39 -13.90
N GLU A 29 -4.68 8.45 -14.28
CA GLU A 29 -4.11 9.69 -14.81
C GLU A 29 -3.17 10.35 -13.81
N ILE A 30 -3.60 10.50 -12.54
CA ILE A 30 -2.76 11.08 -11.48
C ILE A 30 -1.51 10.21 -11.24
N CYS A 31 -1.66 8.89 -11.27
CA CYS A 31 -0.58 7.94 -11.06
C CYS A 31 0.34 7.78 -12.29
N GLY A 32 0.01 8.35 -13.45
CA GLY A 32 0.74 8.14 -14.70
C GLY A 32 0.73 6.69 -15.17
N THR A 33 -0.40 5.99 -15.02
CA THR A 33 -0.58 4.58 -15.40
C THR A 33 -1.89 4.37 -16.16
N THR A 34 -2.26 3.12 -16.43
CA THR A 34 -3.53 2.78 -17.12
C THR A 34 -4.64 2.46 -16.12
N GLN A 35 -5.91 2.69 -16.53
CA GLN A 35 -7.05 2.26 -15.72
C GLN A 35 -7.07 0.75 -15.47
N SER A 36 -6.57 -0.06 -16.42
CA SER A 36 -6.44 -1.50 -16.24
C SER A 36 -5.42 -1.87 -15.15
N ALA A 37 -4.34 -1.11 -15.01
CA ALA A 37 -3.38 -1.29 -13.92
C ALA A 37 -3.99 -0.94 -12.55
N ILE A 38 -4.75 0.16 -12.47
CA ILE A 38 -5.51 0.52 -11.25
C ILE A 38 -6.56 -0.54 -10.92
N SER A 39 -7.31 -1.01 -11.92
CA SER A 39 -8.31 -2.08 -11.73
C SER A 39 -7.68 -3.37 -11.22
N ARG A 40 -6.51 -3.76 -11.76
CA ARG A 40 -5.75 -4.93 -11.28
C ARG A 40 -5.28 -4.74 -9.84
N LEU A 41 -4.72 -3.57 -9.50
CA LEU A 41 -4.35 -3.21 -8.13
C LEU A 41 -5.55 -3.33 -7.19
N GLU A 42 -6.68 -2.71 -7.51
CA GLU A 42 -7.87 -2.73 -6.65
C GLU A 42 -8.48 -4.13 -6.48
N LYS A 43 -8.34 -5.01 -7.48
CA LYS A 43 -8.92 -6.35 -7.46
C LYS A 43 -8.02 -7.39 -6.80
N THR A 44 -6.71 -7.35 -7.05
CA THR A 44 -5.79 -8.40 -6.63
C THR A 44 -4.67 -7.89 -5.72
N GLY A 45 -4.46 -6.58 -5.66
CA GLY A 45 -3.35 -5.96 -4.94
C GLY A 45 -2.00 -6.04 -5.67
N VAL A 46 -1.95 -6.67 -6.85
CA VAL A 46 -0.71 -6.89 -7.59
C VAL A 46 -0.42 -5.70 -8.50
N CYS A 47 0.70 -5.04 -8.25
CA CYS A 47 1.23 -3.95 -9.08
C CYS A 47 2.74 -3.79 -8.84
N HIS A 48 3.39 -2.91 -9.60
CA HIS A 48 4.74 -2.47 -9.27
C HIS A 48 4.70 -1.60 -8.00
N ILE A 49 5.73 -1.70 -7.17
CA ILE A 49 5.84 -0.89 -5.95
C ILE A 49 5.73 0.61 -6.23
N ASP A 50 6.29 1.09 -7.35
CA ASP A 50 6.16 2.48 -7.79
C ASP A 50 4.70 2.89 -8.01
N THR A 51 3.90 2.04 -8.66
CA THR A 51 2.45 2.28 -8.85
C THR A 51 1.72 2.34 -7.52
N LEU A 52 2.05 1.47 -6.57
CA LEU A 52 1.46 1.49 -5.24
C LEU A 52 1.79 2.81 -4.52
N LEU A 53 3.06 3.23 -4.53
CA LEU A 53 3.49 4.46 -3.86
C LEU A 53 2.89 5.71 -4.50
N ARG A 54 2.78 5.76 -5.83
CA ARG A 54 2.07 6.84 -6.53
C ARG A 54 0.59 6.88 -6.17
N ALA A 55 -0.07 5.71 -6.09
CA ALA A 55 -1.46 5.64 -5.66
C ALA A 55 -1.61 6.10 -4.20
N CYS A 56 -0.68 5.74 -3.32
CA CYS A 56 -0.67 6.27 -1.95
C CYS A 56 -0.52 7.79 -1.95
N GLN A 57 0.42 8.35 -2.71
CA GLN A 57 0.62 9.79 -2.81
C GLN A 57 -0.64 10.50 -3.33
N ALA A 58 -1.22 10.00 -4.43
CA ALA A 58 -2.43 10.54 -5.05
C ALA A 58 -3.64 10.54 -4.11
N LEU A 59 -3.72 9.53 -3.23
CA LEU A 59 -4.81 9.36 -2.28
C LEU A 59 -4.50 9.92 -0.88
N HIS A 60 -3.38 10.63 -0.71
CA HIS A 60 -2.92 11.17 0.57
C HIS A 60 -2.76 10.11 1.68
N LEU A 61 -2.23 8.95 1.30
CA LEU A 61 -1.92 7.84 2.19
C LEU A 61 -0.41 7.74 2.45
N GLN A 62 -0.07 7.31 3.66
CA GLN A 62 1.30 6.99 4.06
C GLN A 62 1.45 5.48 4.24
N LEU A 63 2.54 4.92 3.70
CA LEU A 63 2.93 3.54 3.95
C LEU A 63 3.99 3.50 5.04
N GLU A 64 3.69 2.84 6.16
CA GLU A 64 4.62 2.67 7.27
C GLU A 64 4.91 1.19 7.50
N ILE A 65 6.17 0.87 7.78
CA ILE A 65 6.63 -0.49 8.04
C ILE A 65 7.09 -0.55 9.50
N PHE A 66 6.48 -1.44 10.26
CA PHE A 66 6.79 -1.65 11.68
C PHE A 66 7.29 -3.07 11.92
N PRO A 67 8.24 -3.28 12.85
CA PRO A 67 8.59 -4.62 13.30
C PRO A 67 7.39 -5.34 13.93
N GLN A 68 7.22 -6.62 13.65
CA GLN A 68 6.24 -7.44 14.34
C GLN A 68 6.81 -7.80 15.73
N SER A 69 6.14 -7.38 16.81
CA SER A 69 6.60 -7.45 18.21
C SER A 69 6.83 -8.85 18.81
N ALA A 70 7.18 -9.86 18.02
CA ALA A 70 7.48 -11.21 18.49
C ALA A 70 8.84 -11.76 18.04
N ARG A 71 9.69 -10.99 17.33
CA ARG A 71 10.97 -11.50 16.82
C ARG A 71 12.23 -10.70 17.15
N LEU A 72 12.11 -9.56 17.83
CA LEU A 72 13.25 -8.70 18.17
C LEU A 72 13.61 -8.71 19.67
N SER A 73 13.06 -9.65 20.46
CA SER A 73 13.31 -9.72 21.91
C SER A 73 14.56 -10.51 22.32
N GLU A 74 15.35 -11.09 21.41
CA GLU A 74 16.41 -12.05 21.81
C GLU A 74 17.85 -11.66 21.46
N LYS A 75 18.12 -10.50 20.83
CA LYS A 75 19.50 -10.06 20.59
C LYS A 75 19.70 -8.57 20.83
N SER A 76 19.34 -8.11 22.02
CA SER A 76 20.06 -6.99 22.63
C SER A 76 21.24 -7.59 23.39
N VAL A 77 22.34 -7.65 22.66
CA VAL A 77 23.72 -7.89 23.10
C VAL A 77 23.95 -7.46 24.55
N SER A 78 24.27 -8.43 25.42
CA SER A 78 24.97 -8.16 26.67
C SER A 78 26.32 -7.51 26.34
N PRO A 79 26.68 -6.34 26.89
CA PRO A 79 28.06 -5.93 26.92
C PRO A 79 28.71 -6.71 28.06
N ASP A 80 29.23 -7.90 27.77
CA ASP A 80 30.12 -8.59 28.71
C ASP A 80 31.53 -8.00 28.60
N LEU A 81 31.96 -7.49 29.75
CA LEU A 81 33.33 -7.19 30.25
C LEU A 81 34.02 -5.90 29.77
#